data_AF-A0A5D4S280-F1
#
_entry.id   AF-A0A5D4S280-F1
#
_cell.length_a   1.000
_cell.length_b   1.000
_cell.length_c   1.000
_cell.angle_alpha   90.00
_cell.angle_beta   90.00
_cell.angle_gamma   90.00
#
_symmetry.space_group_name_H-M   'P 1'
#
loop_
_entity.id
_entity.type
_entity.pdbx_description
1 polymer ?
#
loop_
_entity_poly.entity_id
_entity_poly.type
_entity_poly.pdbx_seq_one_letter_code
_entity_poly.pdbx_strand_id
1 'polypeptide(L)' 'MKREYRRMGLGLQLLRQSFDGLHRAGMTHAALLVDSDSPTHAALLYKKAGMTIQRTFTRYDLPL' A
#
# COMPACT_ATOMS: atom_id res chain seq x y z
N MET A 1 -3.10 7.77 8.03
CA MET A 1 -2.24 7.67 9.24
C MET A 1 -1.82 9.07 9.68
N LYS A 2 -2.07 9.46 10.94
CA LYS A 2 -1.62 10.76 11.47
C LYS A 2 -0.08 10.83 11.41
N ARG A 3 0.47 12.04 11.20
CA ARG A 3 1.91 12.26 10.99
C ARG A 3 2.76 11.76 12.18
N GLU A 4 2.20 11.83 13.38
CA GLU A 4 2.78 11.43 14.66
C GLU A 4 3.10 9.93 14.77
N TYR A 5 2.38 9.08 14.03
CA TYR A 5 2.58 7.61 14.08
C TYR A 5 3.39 7.08 12.90
N ARG A 6 3.92 7.95 12.04
CA ARG A 6 4.75 7.55 10.90
C ARG A 6 6.08 6.97 11.41
N ARG A 7 6.67 6.06 10.63
CA ARG A 7 7.99 5.43 10.91
C ARG A 7 8.06 4.48 12.13
N MET A 8 6.96 4.27 12.85
CA MET A 8 6.91 3.32 13.98
C MET A 8 6.58 1.87 13.57
N GLY A 9 6.62 1.53 12.28
CA GLY A 9 6.30 0.18 11.79
C GLY A 9 4.81 -0.20 11.82
N LEU A 10 3.95 0.62 12.43
CA LEU A 10 2.51 0.36 12.56
C LEU A 10 1.80 0.11 11.21
N GLY A 11 2.20 0.83 10.15
CA GLY A 11 1.64 0.61 8.81
C GLY A 11 1.93 -0.79 8.26
N LEU A 12 3.10 -1.35 8.56
CA LEU A 12 3.47 -2.70 8.13
C LEU A 12 2.68 -3.76 8.91
N GLN A 13 2.53 -3.57 10.22
CA GLN A 13 1.75 -4.49 11.06
C GLN A 13 0.27 -4.52 10.64
N LEU A 14 -0.32 -3.34 10.37
CA LEU A 14 -1.71 -3.25 9.89
C LEU A 14 -1.90 -3.96 8.55
N LEU A 15 -0.95 -3.82 7.62
CA LEU A 15 -0.99 -4.51 6.33
C LEU A 15 -0.96 -6.03 6.53
N ARG A 16 -0.03 -6.53 7.34
CA ARG A 16 0.09 -7.97 7.62
C ARG A 16 -1.18 -8.53 8.27
N GLN A 17 -1.70 -7.85 9.29
CA GLN A 17 -2.95 -8.25 9.94
C GLN A 17 -4.12 -8.28 8.95
N SER A 18 -4.18 -7.31 8.04
CA SER A 18 -5.21 -7.28 7.00
C SER A 18 -5.06 -8.46 6.04
N PHE A 19 -3.84 -8.78 5.61
CA PHE A 19 -3.56 -9.94 4.74
C PHE A 19 -3.96 -11.26 5.40
N ASP A 20 -3.67 -11.43 6.69
CA ASP A 20 -4.10 -12.62 7.44
C ASP A 20 -5.63 -12.74 7.45
N GLY A 21 -6.35 -11.62 7.61
CA GLY A 21 -7.80 -11.58 7.51
C GLY A 21 -8.33 -11.98 6.13
N LEU A 22 -7.72 -11.44 5.07
CA LEU A 22 -8.09 -11.77 3.68
C LEU A 22 -7.81 -13.25 3.37
N HIS A 23 -6.68 -13.78 3.82
CA HIS A 23 -6.32 -15.18 3.65
C HIS A 23 -7.32 -16.11 4.37
N ARG A 24 -7.71 -15.79 5.60
CA ARG A 24 -8.75 -16.53 6.35
C ARG A 24 -10.12 -16.49 5.66
N ALA A 25 -10.41 -15.42 4.92
CA ALA A 25 -11.62 -15.29 4.11
C ALA A 25 -11.52 -16.06 2.76
N GLY A 26 -10.45 -16.80 2.51
CA GLY A 26 -10.25 -17.57 1.28
C GLY A 26 -9.82 -16.73 0.07
N MET A 27 -9.45 -15.47 0.27
CA MET A 27 -8.94 -14.64 -0.83
C MET A 27 -7.53 -15.06 -1.20
N THR A 28 -7.26 -15.11 -2.51
CA THR A 28 -5.96 -15.50 -3.05
C THR A 28 -5.07 -14.31 -3.40
N HIS A 29 -5.65 -13.13 -3.52
CA HIS A 29 -4.95 -11.92 -3.96
C HIS A 29 -5.44 -10.68 -3.21
N ALA A 30 -4.51 -9.77 -2.92
CA ALA A 30 -4.78 -8.43 -2.41
C ALA A 30 -4.08 -7.40 -3.30
N ALA A 31 -4.80 -6.36 -3.72
CA ALA A 31 -4.27 -5.29 -4.56
C ALA A 31 -4.53 -3.93 -3.92
N LEU A 32 -3.60 -3.00 -4.15
CA LEU A 32 -3.73 -1.63 -3.71
C LEU A 32 -3.19 -0.69 -4.79
N LEU A 33 -3.95 0.35 -5.10
CA LEU A 33 -3.51 1.45 -5.96
C LEU A 33 -2.94 2.56 -5.08
N VAL A 34 -1.75 3.05 -5.43
CA VAL A 34 -1.11 4.18 -4.74
C VAL A 34 -0.44 5.08 -5.78
N ASP A 35 -0.50 6.39 -5.55
CA ASP A 35 0.25 7.34 -6.37
C ASP A 35 1.75 7.18 -6.09
N SER A 36 2.51 6.95 -7.15
CA SER A 36 3.97 6.79 -7.10
C SER A 36 4.67 8.05 -6.58
N ASP A 37 4.08 9.23 -6.81
CA ASP A 37 4.62 10.52 -6.40
C ASP A 37 4.34 10.88 -4.94
N SER A 38 3.66 10.01 -4.18
CA SER A 38 3.45 10.26 -2.76
C SER A 38 4.79 10.26 -2.00
N PRO A 39 5.17 11.37 -1.32
CA PRO A 39 6.46 11.51 -0.62
C PRO A 39 6.63 10.54 0.57
N THR A 40 5.60 9.75 0.86
CA THR A 40 5.54 8.84 2.01
C THR A 40 6.33 7.55 1.84
N HIS A 41 7.05 7.35 0.73
CA HIS A 41 7.76 6.09 0.42
C HIS A 41 6.83 4.87 0.53
N ALA A 42 5.55 5.04 0.23
CA ALA A 42 4.52 4.01 0.41
C ALA A 42 4.87 2.75 -0.40
N ALA A 43 5.42 2.91 -1.61
CA ALA A 43 5.91 1.80 -2.42
C ALA A 43 6.95 0.92 -1.68
N LEU A 44 7.85 1.52 -0.89
CA LEU A 44 8.83 0.76 -0.10
C LEU A 44 8.15 0.01 1.06
N LEU A 45 7.13 0.60 1.68
CA LEU A 45 6.35 -0.05 2.73
C LEU A 45 5.61 -1.29 2.20
N TYR A 46 4.95 -1.17 1.04
CA TYR A 46 4.23 -2.28 0.42
C TYR A 46 5.17 -3.40 -0.02
N LYS A 47 6.34 -3.05 -0.59
CA LYS A 47 7.40 -4.04 -0.88
C LYS A 47 7.84 -4.79 0.38
N LYS A 48 8.06 -4.09 1.50
CA LYS A 48 8.39 -4.72 2.80
C LYS A 48 7.28 -5.59 3.37
N ALA A 49 6.02 -5.34 2.98
CA ALA A 49 4.87 -6.17 3.31
C ALA A 49 4.75 -7.42 2.42
N GLY A 50 5.63 -7.58 1.42
CA GLY A 50 5.61 -8.72 0.49
C GLY A 50 4.85 -8.45 -0.82
N MET A 51 4.36 -7.23 -1.04
CA MET A 51 3.66 -6.88 -2.27
C MET A 51 4.66 -6.59 -3.41
N THR A 52 4.24 -6.88 -4.63
CA THR A 52 4.96 -6.55 -5.86
C THR A 52 4.16 -5.57 -6.72
N ILE A 53 4.86 -4.79 -7.55
CA ILE A 53 4.19 -3.89 -8.50
C ILE A 53 3.66 -4.76 -9.64
N GLN A 54 2.34 -4.79 -9.80
CA GLN A 54 1.68 -5.52 -10.88
C GLN A 54 1.44 -4.64 -12.11
N ARG A 55 1.06 -3.37 -11.91
CA ARG A 55 0.80 -2.39 -12.99
C ARG A 55 1.17 -0.99 -12.53
N THR A 56 1.56 -0.15 -13.48
CA THR A 56 1.78 1.29 -13.29
C THR A 56 0.90 2.05 -14.27
N PHE A 57 0.29 3.14 -13.83
CA PHE A 57 -0.56 4.00 -14.65
C PHE A 57 -0.02 5.43 -14.59
N THR A 58 -0.09 6.14 -15.71
CA THR A 58 0.21 7.56 -15.78
C THR A 58 -1.11 8.32 -15.86
N ARG A 59 -1.33 9.23 -14.92
CA ARG A 59 -2.50 10.11 -14.92
C ARG A 59 -2.18 11.38 -15.72
N TYR A 60 -3.11 11.79 -16.58
CA TYR A 60 -3.10 13.07 -17.25
C TYR A 60 -4.31 13.88 -16.75
N ASP A 61 -4.08 15.14 -16.40
CA ASP A 61 -5.12 16.07 -15.97
C ASP A 61 -5.12 17.28 -16.93
N LEU A 62 -6.30 17.66 -17.43
CA LEU A 62 -6.52 18.88 -18.21
C LEU A 62 -7.30 19.87 -17.35
N PRO A 63 -6.69 20.97 -16.86
CA PRO A 63 -7.44 22.05 -16.26
C PRO A 63 -8.22 22.79 -17.35
N LEU A 64 -9.53 22.98 -17.13
CA LEU A 64 -10.41 23.78 -18.00
C LEU A 64 -10.46 25.23 -17.53
#